data_AF-A0A3B9FFQ6-F1
#
_entry.id   AF-A0A3B9FFQ6-F1
#
_cell.length_a   1.000
_cell.length_b   1.000
_cell.length_c   1.000
_cell.angle_alpha   90.00
_cell.angle_beta   90.00
_cell.angle_gamma   90.00
#
_symmetry.space_group_name_H-M   'P 1'
#
loop_
_entity.id
_entity.type
_entity.pdbx_description
1 polymer ?
#
loop_
_entity_poly.entity_id
_entity_poly.type
_entity_poly.pdbx_seq_one_letter_code
_entity_poly.pdbx_strand_id
1 'polypeptide(L)'
;EIGFGGGEHLAGLATAMPDCDFIGAEPFINGVASLLRHLDEGQLSNVRIWPDDVRLILPAMGQASLAGAFVMFPDPWPKKRHADRRILQP
;
A
#
# COMPACT_ATOMS: atom_id res chain seq x y z
N GLU A 1 -3.28 -0.30 1.08
CA GLU A 1 -2.39 0.83 1.35
C GLU A 1 -1.48 1.05 0.16
N ILE A 2 -1.38 2.30 -0.31
CA ILE A 2 -0.59 2.68 -1.47
C ILE A 2 0.66 3.41 -1.01
N GLY A 3 1.83 2.88 -1.36
CA GLY A 3 3.12 3.38 -0.88
C GLY A 3 3.28 3.16 0.62
N PHE A 4 3.20 1.90 1.06
CA PHE A 4 3.25 1.56 2.49
C PHE A 4 4.64 1.74 3.13
N GLY A 5 5.68 2.03 2.34
CA GLY A 5 7.03 2.27 2.86
C GLY A 5 7.57 1.07 3.62
N GLY A 6 7.91 1.25 4.90
CA GLY A 6 8.41 0.18 5.79
C GLY A 6 7.36 -0.86 6.20
N GLY A 7 6.07 -0.56 5.99
CA GLY A 7 4.96 -1.47 6.26
C GLY A 7 4.43 -1.45 7.70
N GLU A 8 4.94 -0.57 8.57
CA GLU A 8 4.58 -0.52 9.99
C GLU A 8 3.09 -0.22 10.20
N HIS A 9 2.57 0.75 9.44
CA HIS A 9 1.15 1.10 9.50
C HIS A 9 0.25 -0.05 9.02
N LEU A 10 0.58 -0.63 7.87
CA LEU A 10 -0.16 -1.75 7.29
C LEU A 10 -0.18 -2.98 8.21
N ALA A 11 0.98 -3.34 8.79
CA ALA A 11 1.07 -4.44 9.74
C ALA A 11 0.28 -4.16 11.03
N GLY A 12 0.31 -2.91 11.52
CA GLY A 12 -0.50 -2.47 12.66
C GLY A 12 -2.00 -2.59 12.40
N LEU A 13 -2.48 -2.17 11.23
CA LEU A 13 -3.88 -2.33 10.82
C LEU A 13 -4.28 -3.81 10.73
N ALA A 14 -3.44 -4.63 10.09
CA ALA A 14 -3.67 -6.06 9.94
C ALA A 14 -3.75 -6.79 11.29
N THR A 15 -2.91 -6.39 12.24
CA THR A 15 -2.95 -6.90 13.63
C THR A 15 -4.22 -6.49 14.35
N ALA A 16 -4.64 -5.22 14.21
CA ALA A 16 -5.80 -4.68 14.91
C ALA A 16 -7.15 -5.16 14.34
N MET A 17 -7.17 -5.57 13.06
CA MET A 17 -8.37 -6.00 12.35
C MET A 17 -8.14 -7.37 11.68
N PRO A 18 -8.05 -8.46 12.45
CA PRO A 18 -7.74 -9.79 11.92
C PRO A 18 -8.83 -10.32 10.96
N ASP A 19 -10.07 -9.85 11.11
CA ASP A 19 -11.20 -10.24 10.25
C ASP A 19 -11.24 -9.49 8.90
N CYS A 20 -10.30 -8.57 8.68
CA CYS A 20 -10.20 -7.78 7.46
C CYS A 20 -8.96 -8.18 6.65
N ASP A 21 -9.12 -8.27 5.33
CA ASP A 21 -8.01 -8.44 4.40
C ASP A 21 -7.46 -7.09 3.92
N PHE A 22 -6.15 -7.02 3.76
CA PHE A 22 -5.45 -5.84 3.26
C PHE A 22 -4.59 -6.15 2.03
N ILE A 23 -4.48 -5.16 1.15
CA ILE A 23 -3.54 -5.18 0.03
C ILE A 23 -2.57 -4.00 0.20
N GLY A 24 -1.27 -4.28 0.23
CA GLY A 24 -0.20 -3.28 0.22
C GLY A 24 0.45 -3.19 -1.15
N ALA A 25 0.56 -1.99 -1.73
CA ALA A 25 1.31 -1.75 -2.96
C ALA A 25 2.54 -0.86 -2.70
N GLU A 26 3.73 -1.35 -3.06
CA GLU A 26 5.01 -0.65 -2.85
C GLU A 26 6.03 -1.05 -3.93
N PRO A 27 6.48 -0.10 -4.79
CA PRO A 27 7.51 -0.38 -5.78
C PRO A 27 8.92 -0.51 -5.17
N PHE A 28 9.18 0.02 -3.97
CA PHE A 28 10.49 -0.08 -3.36
C PHE A 28 10.72 -1.41 -2.65
N ILE A 29 11.59 -2.25 -3.23
CA ILE A 29 11.83 -3.62 -2.77
C ILE A 29 12.26 -3.73 -1.29
N ASN A 30 12.99 -2.75 -0.77
CA ASN A 30 13.38 -2.76 0.64
C ASN A 30 12.18 -2.50 1.57
N GLY A 31 11.20 -1.72 1.12
CA GLY A 31 9.93 -1.54 1.82
C GLY A 31 9.14 -2.85 1.88
N VAL A 32 9.03 -3.55 0.75
CA VAL A 32 8.44 -4.89 0.66
C VAL A 32 9.13 -5.87 1.62
N ALA A 33 10.46 -5.92 1.62
CA ALA A 33 11.23 -6.77 2.52
C ALA A 33 10.98 -6.43 4.00
N SER A 34 10.81 -5.14 4.33
CA SER A 34 10.47 -4.70 5.67
C SER A 34 9.08 -5.17 6.11
N LEU A 35 8.08 -5.01 5.24
CA LEU A 35 6.73 -5.49 5.52
C LEU A 35 6.71 -7.00 5.73
N LEU A 36 7.40 -7.79 4.87
CA LEU A 36 7.48 -9.24 5.02
C LEU A 36 7.99 -9.68 6.40
N ARG A 37 8.97 -8.96 6.96
CA ARG A 37 9.47 -9.20 8.32
C ARG A 37 8.36 -9.00 9.37
N HIS A 38 7.61 -7.90 9.27
CA HIS A 38 6.50 -7.63 10.19
C HIS A 38 5.38 -8.66 10.08
N LEU A 39 5.08 -9.13 8.86
CA LEU A 39 4.08 -10.17 8.65
C LEU A 39 4.54 -11.51 9.26
N ASP A 40 5.81 -11.87 9.10
CA ASP A 40 6.39 -13.09 9.68
C ASP A 40 6.44 -13.03 11.22
N GLU A 41 6.97 -11.94 11.79
CA GLU A 41 7.05 -11.75 13.25
C GLU A 41 5.65 -11.72 13.90
N GLY A 42 4.67 -11.10 13.25
CA GLY A 42 3.29 -11.02 13.72
C GLY A 42 2.42 -12.22 13.36
N GLN A 43 2.93 -13.19 12.60
CA GLN A 43 2.17 -14.32 12.04
C GLN A 43 0.89 -13.86 11.31
N LEU A 44 0.98 -12.75 10.59
CA LEU A 44 -0.13 -12.10 9.91
C LEU A 44 -0.36 -12.75 8.54
N SER A 45 -1.57 -13.22 8.30
CA SER A 45 -1.96 -13.90 7.04
C SER A 45 -2.97 -13.11 6.20
N ASN A 46 -3.51 -12.02 6.75
CA ASN A 46 -4.53 -11.16 6.14
C ASN A 46 -3.95 -9.99 5.34
N VAL A 47 -2.70 -10.09 4.86
CA VAL A 47 -2.04 -9.08 4.03
C VAL A 47 -1.52 -9.69 2.74
N ARG A 48 -1.88 -9.09 1.60
CA ARG A 48 -1.35 -9.43 0.27
C ARG A 48 -0.48 -8.27 -0.23
N ILE A 49 0.66 -8.59 -0.84
CA ILE A 49 1.62 -7.59 -1.32
C ILE A 49 1.60 -7.53 -2.85
N TRP A 50 1.53 -6.30 -3.38
CA TRP A 50 1.78 -5.96 -4.77
C TRP A 50 3.11 -5.18 -4.84
N PRO A 51 4.23 -5.81 -5.25
CA PRO A 51 5.56 -5.19 -5.19
C PRO A 51 5.84 -4.30 -6.41
N ASP A 52 4.88 -3.49 -6.81
CA ASP A 52 4.96 -2.61 -7.98
C ASP A 52 3.99 -1.42 -7.82
N ASP A 53 3.94 -0.57 -8.83
CA ASP A 53 3.00 0.52 -8.95
C ASP A 53 1.55 0.04 -8.91
N VAL A 54 0.77 0.58 -7.96
CA VAL A 54 -0.64 0.24 -7.78
C VAL A 54 -1.48 0.53 -9.03
N ARG A 55 -1.07 1.50 -9.86
CA ARG A 55 -1.79 1.90 -11.08
C ARG A 55 -1.87 0.77 -12.10
N LEU A 56 -0.98 -0.22 -12.02
CA LEU A 56 -0.97 -1.38 -12.90
C LEU A 56 -2.03 -2.42 -12.52
N ILE A 57 -2.40 -2.52 -11.24
CA ILE A 57 -3.39 -3.49 -10.76
C ILE A 57 -4.79 -2.90 -10.59
N LEU A 58 -4.91 -1.59 -10.32
CA LEU A 58 -6.22 -0.94 -10.11
C LEU A 58 -7.26 -1.23 -11.22
N PRO A 59 -6.92 -1.18 -12.52
CA PRO A 59 -7.89 -1.45 -13.58
C PRO A 59 -8.40 -2.90 -13.62
N ALA A 60 -7.66 -3.85 -13.04
CA ALA A 60 -8.03 -5.25 -12.97
C ALA A 60 -8.88 -5.59 -11.73
N MET A 61 -9.01 -4.66 -10.79
CA MET A 61 -9.84 -4.85 -9.59
C MET A 61 -11.33 -4.73 -9.94
N GLY A 62 -12.16 -5.50 -9.22
CA GLY A 62 -13.60 -5.46 -9.39
C GLY A 62 -14.20 -4.11 -9.00
N GLN A 63 -15.32 -3.75 -9.60
CA GLN A 63 -16.06 -2.55 -9.18
C GLN A 63 -16.55 -2.71 -7.74
N ALA A 64 -16.37 -1.67 -6.92
CA ALA A 64 -16.76 -1.66 -5.51
C ALA A 64 -16.20 -2.85 -4.67
N SER A 65 -15.05 -3.40 -5.07
CA SER A 65 -14.43 -4.55 -4.38
C SER A 65 -13.55 -4.15 -3.19
N LEU A 66 -13.36 -2.85 -2.94
CA LEU A 66 -12.53 -2.33 -1.85
C LEU A 66 -13.40 -1.53 -0.88
N ALA A 67 -13.23 -1.79 0.42
CA ALA A 67 -13.90 -1.02 1.47
C ALA A 67 -13.28 0.39 1.65
N GLY A 68 -12.02 0.57 1.25
CA GLY A 68 -11.33 1.85 1.35
C GLY A 68 -9.88 1.76 0.88
N ALA A 69 -9.18 2.90 0.92
CA ALA A 69 -7.78 3.00 0.59
C ALA A 69 -7.04 3.93 1.56
N PHE A 70 -5.79 3.59 1.84
CA PHE A 70 -4.85 4.41 2.60
C PHE A 70 -3.78 4.93 1.65
N VAL A 71 -3.54 6.24 1.67
CA VAL A 71 -2.47 6.93 0.96
C VAL A 71 -1.80 7.85 1.98
N MET A 72 -0.67 7.41 2.52
CA MET A 72 0.02 8.12 3.60
C MET A 72 1.29 8.75 3.07
N PHE A 73 1.47 10.05 3.33
CA PHE A 73 2.67 10.81 2.98
C PHE A 73 3.17 10.57 1.54
N PRO A 74 2.29 10.62 0.51
CA PRO A 74 2.72 10.38 -0.87
C PRO A 74 3.72 11.45 -1.32
N ASP A 75 4.57 11.11 -2.29
CA ASP A 75 5.55 12.04 -2.83
C ASP A 75 4.91 13.38 -3.24
N PRO A 76 5.35 14.51 -2.66
CA PRO A 76 4.65 15.79 -2.80
C PRO A 76 4.82 16.42 -4.18
N TRP A 77 5.88 16.04 -4.91
CA TRP A 77 6.23 16.57 -6.24
C TRP A 77 5.97 18.09 -6.40
N PRO A 78 6.68 18.96 -5.66
CA PRO A 78 6.32 20.37 -5.53
C PRO A 78 6.48 21.20 -6.82
N LYS A 79 7.23 20.69 -7.80
CA LYS A 79 7.49 21.39 -9.07
C LYS A 79 6.31 21.20 -10.02
N LYS A 80 5.82 22.29 -10.63
CA LYS A 80 4.69 22.26 -11.58
C LYS A 80 4.85 21.21 -12.71
N ARG A 81 6.07 21.07 -13.26
CA ARG A 81 6.39 20.05 -14.29
C ARG A 81 6.28 18.60 -13.82
N HIS A 82 6.13 18.36 -12.52
CA HIS A 82 5.96 17.03 -11.92
C HIS A 82 4.51 16.83 -11.42
N ALA A 83 3.59 17.74 -11.75
CA ALA A 83 2.21 17.67 -11.28
C ALA A 83 1.57 16.30 -11.54
N ASP A 84 1.77 15.75 -12.75
CA ASP A 84 1.21 14.47 -13.20
C ASP A 84 1.79 13.24 -12.47
N ARG A 85 2.89 13.41 -11.72
CA ARG A 85 3.49 12.34 -10.91
C ARG A 85 2.81 12.16 -9.56
N ARG A 86 2.03 13.16 -9.11
CA ARG A 86 1.28 13.07 -7.85
C ARG A 86 0.20 12.02 -8.01
N ILE A 87 0.09 11.14 -7.01
CA ILE A 87 -0.94 10.11 -7.04
C ILE A 87 -2.34 10.71 -6.87
N LEU A 88 -2.45 11.75 -6.05
CA LEU A 88 -3.67 12.54 -5.89
C LEU A 88 -3.63 13.69 -6.88
N GLN A 89 -4.58 13.68 -7.81
CA GLN A 89 -4.85 14.76 -8.75
C GLN A 89 -6.14 15.48 -8.33
N PRO A 90 -6.24 16.81 -8.55
CA PRO A 90 -7.47 17.56 -8.36
C PRO A 90 -8.60 17.15 -9.32
#